data_AF-A0A7W1KYI6-F1
#
_entry.id   AF-A0A7W1KYI6-F1
#
_cell.length_a   1.000
_cell.length_b   1.000
_cell.length_c   1.000
_cell.angle_alpha   90.00
_cell.angle_beta   90.00
_cell.angle_gamma   90.00
#
_symmetry.space_group_name_H-M   'P 1'
#
loop_
_entity.id
_entity.type
_entity.pdbx_description
1 polymer ?
#
loop_
_entity_poly.entity_id
_entity_poly.type
_entity_poly.pdbx_seq_one_letter_code
_entity_poly.pdbx_strand_id
1 'polypeptide(L)'
;MITATLATLAQNQTFTPPGYFGLVVVLLLVAGIIGWIIAAVLGFARARAFGPSTRWFALAAVCMIIYHLQFLVLAVGAIQNDSDLVLGVGAFFNLFVILASICAIIGFVRLTDPR
;
A
#
# COMPACT_ATOMS: atom_id res chain seq x y z
N MET A 1 -39.30 4.57 17.52
CA MET A 1 -39.68 3.62 16.45
C MET A 1 -38.98 3.95 15.12
N ILE A 2 -38.87 5.22 14.71
CA ILE A 2 -38.13 5.64 13.49
C ILE A 2 -36.61 5.31 13.55
N THR A 3 -36.00 5.42 14.74
CA THR A 3 -34.58 5.07 14.96
C THR A 3 -34.27 3.58 14.84
N ALA A 4 -35.22 2.71 15.20
CA ALA A 4 -35.05 1.25 15.09
C ALA A 4 -35.14 0.80 13.62
N THR A 5 -36.00 1.42 12.81
CA THR A 5 -36.10 1.15 11.38
C THR A 5 -34.91 1.68 10.58
N LEU A 6 -34.27 2.77 11.02
CA LEU A 6 -33.01 3.25 10.44
C LEU A 6 -31.84 2.30 10.77
N ALA A 7 -31.80 1.76 12.00
CA ALA A 7 -30.78 0.81 12.41
C ALA A 7 -30.85 -0.53 11.65
N THR A 8 -32.06 -1.01 11.34
CA THR A 8 -32.25 -2.25 10.56
C THR A 8 -32.01 -2.07 9.06
N LEU A 9 -32.21 -0.85 8.52
CA LEU A 9 -31.89 -0.53 7.13
C LEU A 9 -30.37 -0.46 6.89
N ALA A 10 -29.61 0.04 7.86
CA ALA A 10 -28.15 0.06 7.82
C ALA A 10 -27.52 -1.34 7.82
N GLN A 11 -28.19 -2.33 8.44
CA GLN A 11 -27.71 -3.72 8.51
C GLN A 11 -27.98 -4.54 7.24
N ASN A 12 -28.88 -4.09 6.34
CA ASN A 12 -29.26 -4.84 5.13
C ASN A 12 -28.51 -4.39 3.86
N GLN A 13 -27.53 -3.50 3.99
CA GLN A 13 -26.61 -3.22 2.89
C GLN A 13 -25.54 -4.32 2.86
N THR A 14 -25.93 -5.54 2.50
CA THR A 14 -24.97 -6.57 2.10
C THR A 14 -24.32 -6.08 0.82
N PHE A 15 -23.15 -5.44 0.96
CA PHE A 15 -22.31 -5.06 -0.16
C PHE A 15 -21.92 -6.37 -0.86
N THR A 16 -22.62 -6.68 -1.94
CA THR A 16 -22.31 -7.81 -2.81
C THR A 16 -21.30 -7.28 -3.81
N PRO A 17 -19.99 -7.52 -3.60
CA PRO A 17 -19.00 -7.02 -4.53
C PRO A 17 -19.26 -7.66 -5.90
N PRO A 18 -19.22 -6.87 -6.98
CA PRO A 18 -19.39 -7.41 -8.32
C PRO A 18 -18.29 -8.44 -8.61
N GLY A 19 -18.60 -9.52 -9.33
CA GLY A 19 -17.68 -10.65 -9.52
C GLY A 19 -16.33 -10.30 -10.17
N TYR A 20 -16.24 -9.19 -10.91
CA TYR A 20 -14.98 -8.69 -11.46
C TYR A 20 -14.07 -8.00 -10.44
N PHE A 21 -14.58 -7.65 -9.25
CA PHE A 21 -13.83 -6.89 -8.23
C PHE A 21 -12.57 -7.63 -7.80
N GLY A 22 -12.66 -8.95 -7.57
CA GLY A 22 -11.50 -9.76 -7.21
C GLY A 22 -10.41 -9.73 -8.29
N LEU A 23 -10.80 -9.84 -9.57
CA LEU A 23 -9.86 -9.77 -10.68
C LEU A 23 -9.20 -8.40 -10.81
N VAL A 24 -9.98 -7.32 -10.65
CA VAL A 24 -9.47 -5.94 -10.66
C VAL A 24 -8.45 -5.73 -9.53
N VAL A 25 -8.76 -6.19 -8.32
CA VAL A 25 -7.83 -6.11 -7.17
C VAL A 25 -6.53 -6.85 -7.44
N VAL A 26 -6.60 -8.07 -7.99
CA VAL A 26 -5.41 -8.86 -8.35
C VAL A 26 -4.57 -8.15 -9.43
N LEU A 27 -5.20 -7.60 -10.46
CA LEU A 27 -4.49 -6.87 -11.52
C LEU A 27 -3.80 -5.60 -11.00
N LEU A 28 -4.49 -4.80 -10.19
CA LEU A 28 -3.91 -3.61 -9.54
C LEU A 28 -2.72 -3.98 -8.66
N LEU A 29 -2.82 -5.10 -7.94
CA LEU A 29 -1.75 -5.59 -7.07
C LEU A 29 -0.51 -6.01 -7.87
N VAL A 30 -0.69 -6.77 -8.96
CA VAL A 30 0.40 -7.17 -9.85
C VAL A 30 1.04 -5.94 -10.52
N ALA A 31 0.22 -5.03 -11.04
CA ALA A 31 0.70 -3.79 -11.65
C ALA A 31 1.49 -2.92 -10.64
N GLY A 32 0.99 -2.82 -9.40
CA GLY A 32 1.67 -2.15 -8.30
C GLY A 32 3.04 -2.74 -8.03
N ILE A 33 3.13 -4.05 -7.77
CA ILE A 33 4.40 -4.75 -7.50
C ILE A 33 5.42 -4.49 -8.61
N ILE A 34 5.01 -4.64 -9.88
CA ILE A 34 5.88 -4.41 -11.03
C ILE A 34 6.35 -2.95 -11.06
N GLY A 35 5.45 -1.99 -10.89
CA GLY A 35 5.77 -0.57 -10.89
C GLY A 35 6.78 -0.19 -9.80
N TRP A 36 6.59 -0.69 -8.58
CA TRP A 36 7.51 -0.40 -7.47
C TRP A 36 8.87 -1.08 -7.64
N ILE A 37 8.93 -2.30 -8.21
CA ILE A 37 10.20 -2.97 -8.54
C ILE A 37 10.98 -2.16 -9.58
N ILE A 38 10.31 -1.72 -10.65
CA ILE A 38 10.95 -0.89 -11.69
C ILE A 38 11.48 0.41 -11.07
N ALA A 39 10.68 1.08 -10.24
CA ALA A 39 11.09 2.30 -9.55
C ALA A 39 12.30 2.07 -8.62
N ALA A 40 12.32 0.96 -7.88
CA ALA A 40 13.45 0.60 -7.02
C ALA A 40 14.73 0.34 -7.85
N VAL A 41 14.64 -0.48 -8.90
CA VAL A 41 15.79 -0.81 -9.76
C VAL A 41 16.33 0.44 -10.45
N LEU A 42 15.46 1.26 -11.06
CA LEU A 42 15.87 2.52 -11.69
C LEU A 42 16.47 3.48 -10.67
N GLY A 43 15.89 3.58 -9.48
CA GLY A 43 16.38 4.44 -8.40
C GLY A 43 17.78 4.05 -7.93
N PHE A 44 18.04 2.75 -7.72
CA PHE A 44 19.36 2.25 -7.33
C PHE A 44 20.39 2.35 -8.45
N ALA A 45 19.99 2.06 -9.70
CA ALA A 45 20.87 2.18 -10.86
C ALA A 45 21.30 3.63 -11.12
N ARG A 46 20.37 4.58 -10.97
CA ARG A 46 20.58 6.00 -11.25
C ARG A 46 21.15 6.80 -10.07
N ALA A 47 21.17 6.23 -8.87
CA ALA A 47 21.74 6.85 -7.68
C ALA A 47 23.20 7.33 -7.85
N ARG A 48 23.99 6.66 -8.70
CA ARG A 48 25.39 7.03 -8.93
C ARG A 48 25.52 8.28 -9.83
N ALA A 49 24.53 8.53 -10.70
CA ALA A 49 24.55 9.64 -11.67
C ALA A 49 23.77 10.87 -11.18
N PHE A 50 22.69 10.69 -10.41
CA PHE A 50 21.78 11.77 -10.00
C PHE A 50 21.90 12.16 -8.52
N GLY A 51 22.86 11.57 -7.81
CA GLY A 51 23.22 11.95 -6.45
C GLY A 51 22.38 11.28 -5.34
N PRO A 52 22.48 11.79 -4.10
CA PRO A 52 21.90 11.14 -2.92
C PRO A 52 20.37 11.05 -2.94
N SER A 53 19.68 12.00 -3.58
CA SER A 53 18.21 12.09 -3.60
C SER A 53 17.56 10.86 -4.23
N THR A 54 18.13 10.32 -5.32
CA THR A 54 17.62 9.14 -6.02
C THR A 54 17.63 7.88 -5.16
N ARG A 55 18.57 7.79 -4.21
CA ARG A 55 18.65 6.67 -3.24
C ARG A 55 17.45 6.68 -2.28
N TRP A 56 17.00 7.86 -1.86
CA TRP A 56 15.85 8.01 -0.98
C TRP A 56 14.54 7.64 -1.67
N PHE A 57 14.40 7.96 -2.97
CA PHE A 57 13.27 7.49 -3.78
C PHE A 57 13.28 5.98 -4.00
N ALA A 58 14.45 5.39 -4.24
CA ALA A 58 14.57 3.94 -4.33
C ALA A 58 14.15 3.25 -3.02
N LEU A 59 14.56 3.80 -1.88
CA LEU A 59 14.21 3.26 -0.57
C LEU A 59 12.71 3.43 -0.25
N ALA A 60 12.09 4.54 -0.69
CA ALA A 60 10.65 4.72 -0.63
C ALA A 60 9.91 3.65 -1.45
N ALA A 61 10.37 3.38 -2.67
CA ALA A 61 9.79 2.33 -3.52
C ALA A 61 9.91 0.94 -2.88
N VAL A 62 11.04 0.61 -2.26
CA VAL A 62 11.21 -0.65 -1.51
C VAL A 62 10.25 -0.76 -0.33
N CYS A 63 10.03 0.33 0.42
CA CYS A 63 9.04 0.34 1.49
C CYS A 63 7.62 0.08 0.96
N MET A 64 7.27 0.62 -0.21
CA MET A 64 5.96 0.36 -0.85
C MET A 64 5.82 -1.09 -1.36
N ILE A 65 6.92 -1.74 -1.76
CA ILE A 65 6.93 -3.19 -2.06
C ILE A 65 6.60 -3.99 -0.80
N ILE A 66 7.24 -3.68 0.33
CA ILE A 66 6.98 -4.38 1.60
C ILE A 66 5.54 -4.15 2.06
N TYR A 67 5.01 -2.93 1.91
CA TYR A 67 3.60 -2.64 2.21
C TYR A 67 2.62 -3.52 1.42
N HIS A 68 2.95 -3.94 0.19
CA HIS A 68 2.08 -4.83 -0.58
C HIS A 68 1.88 -6.21 0.08
N LEU A 69 2.75 -6.63 1.00
CA LEU A 69 2.54 -7.86 1.78
C LEU A 69 1.29 -7.78 2.68
N GLN A 70 0.79 -6.59 3.00
CA GLN A 70 -0.48 -6.45 3.74
C GLN A 70 -1.64 -7.15 3.01
N PHE A 71 -1.62 -7.21 1.67
CA PHE A 71 -2.68 -7.82 0.89
C PHE A 71 -2.67 -9.35 1.01
N LEU A 72 -1.50 -9.95 1.22
CA LEU A 72 -1.39 -11.38 1.52
C LEU A 72 -2.01 -11.68 2.89
N VAL A 73 -1.79 -10.82 3.88
CA VAL A 73 -2.40 -10.91 5.20
C VAL A 73 -3.91 -10.70 5.13
N LEU A 74 -4.37 -9.74 4.33
CA LEU A 74 -5.79 -9.48 4.08
C LEU A 74 -6.47 -10.69 3.43
N ALA A 75 -5.79 -11.35 2.47
CA ALA A 75 -6.27 -12.58 1.85
C ALA A 75 -6.32 -13.75 2.85
N VAL A 76 -5.28 -13.94 3.66
CA VAL A 76 -5.23 -14.99 4.69
C VAL A 76 -6.28 -14.76 5.78
N GLY A 77 -6.45 -13.54 6.24
CA GLY A 77 -7.46 -13.19 7.24
C GLY A 77 -8.89 -13.30 6.72
N ALA A 78 -9.12 -13.01 5.43
CA ALA A 78 -10.41 -13.30 4.79
C ALA A 78 -10.71 -14.81 4.73
N ILE A 79 -9.70 -15.66 4.53
CA ILE A 79 -9.85 -17.12 4.56
C ILE A 79 -10.09 -17.63 5.99
N GLN A 80 -9.39 -17.07 6.97
CA GLN A 80 -9.45 -17.51 8.38
C GLN A 80 -10.56 -16.85 9.20
N ASN A 81 -11.28 -15.86 8.65
CA ASN A 81 -12.29 -15.04 9.35
C ASN A 81 -11.79 -14.38 10.66
N ASP A 82 -10.47 -14.18 10.79
CA ASP A 82 -9.85 -13.57 11.96
C ASP A 82 -9.61 -12.08 11.70
N SER A 83 -10.48 -11.24 12.30
CA SER A 83 -10.46 -9.79 12.09
C SER A 83 -9.35 -9.11 12.90
N ASP A 84 -9.01 -9.63 14.08
CA ASP A 84 -7.97 -9.06 14.93
C ASP A 84 -6.59 -9.24 14.31
N LEU A 85 -6.34 -10.38 13.67
CA LEU A 85 -5.10 -10.62 12.93
C LEU A 85 -4.93 -9.63 11.77
N VAL A 86 -6.01 -9.38 11.00
CA VAL A 86 -5.99 -8.44 9.86
C VAL A 86 -5.76 -7.01 10.33
N LEU A 87 -6.43 -6.58 11.39
CA LEU A 87 -6.26 -5.23 11.93
C LEU A 87 -4.86 -5.05 12.53
N GLY A 88 -4.39 -5.98 13.35
CA GLY A 88 -3.08 -5.89 14.01
C GLY A 88 -1.93 -5.88 13.02
N VAL A 89 -1.92 -6.84 12.08
CA VAL A 89 -0.85 -6.96 11.09
C VAL A 89 -0.98 -5.88 10.01
N GLY A 90 -2.19 -5.51 9.60
CA GLY A 90 -2.43 -4.39 8.69
C GLY A 90 -1.94 -3.05 9.27
N ALA A 91 -2.19 -2.80 10.56
CA ALA A 91 -1.68 -1.63 11.25
C ALA A 91 -0.15 -1.59 11.31
N PHE A 92 0.51 -2.74 11.50
CA PHE A 92 1.97 -2.84 11.40
C PHE A 92 2.48 -2.48 10.01
N PHE A 93 1.83 -2.98 8.94
CA PHE A 93 2.25 -2.66 7.58
C PHE A 93 2.10 -1.18 7.21
N ASN A 94 1.13 -0.46 7.81
CA ASN A 94 1.01 0.99 7.65
C ASN A 94 2.28 1.76 8.07
N LEU A 95 3.11 1.22 8.96
CA LEU A 95 4.41 1.83 9.28
C LEU A 95 5.31 1.96 8.05
N PHE A 96 5.26 1.01 7.11
CA PHE A 96 6.05 1.07 5.89
C PHE A 96 5.55 2.14 4.91
N VAL A 97 4.26 2.45 4.90
CA VAL A 97 3.72 3.60 4.16
C VAL A 97 4.23 4.91 4.74
N ILE A 98 4.23 5.03 6.07
CA ILE A 98 4.79 6.20 6.74
C ILE A 98 6.28 6.33 6.40
N LEU A 99 7.05 5.25 6.50
CA LEU A 99 8.47 5.24 6.12
C LEU A 99 8.68 5.62 4.65
N ALA A 100 7.87 5.07 3.74
CA ALA A 100 7.93 5.39 2.31
C ALA A 100 7.71 6.89 2.08
N SER A 101 6.69 7.47 2.71
CA SER A 101 6.41 8.91 2.62
C SER A 101 7.54 9.78 3.15
N ILE A 102 8.14 9.44 4.29
CA ILE A 102 9.29 10.17 4.86
C ILE A 102 10.48 10.10 3.89
N CYS A 103 10.77 8.92 3.35
CA CYS A 103 11.86 8.74 2.40
C CYS A 103 11.63 9.52 1.10
N ALA A 104 10.39 9.57 0.60
CA ALA A 104 10.04 10.38 -0.55
C ALA A 104 10.21 11.88 -0.28
N ILE A 105 9.77 12.38 0.89
CA ILE A 105 9.94 13.78 1.30
C ILE A 105 11.42 14.16 1.35
N ILE A 106 12.26 13.35 2.00
CA ILE A 106 13.71 13.58 2.05
C ILE A 106 14.32 13.58 0.65
N GLY A 107 13.89 12.65 -0.22
CA GLY A 107 14.28 12.61 -1.61
C GLY A 107 13.96 13.90 -2.36
N PHE A 108 12.74 14.44 -2.18
CA PHE A 108 12.30 15.69 -2.81
C PHE A 108 13.05 16.91 -2.29
N VAL A 109 13.23 17.05 -0.97
CA VAL A 109 14.00 18.16 -0.39
C VAL A 109 15.45 18.17 -0.88
N ARG A 110 16.04 16.98 -1.07
CA ARG A 110 17.40 16.81 -1.58
C ARG A 110 17.54 17.02 -3.10
N LEU A 111 16.44 17.02 -3.86
CA LEU A 111 16.45 17.33 -5.30
C LEU A 111 16.55 18.84 -5.57
N THR A 112 16.05 19.67 -4.65
CA THR A 112 16.07 21.14 -4.75
C THR A 112 17.42 21.79 -4.47
N ASP A 113 18.44 20.99 -4.13
CA ASP A 113 19.81 21.46 -3.90
C ASP A 113 20.62 21.18 -5.17
N PRO A 114 20.71 22.13 -6.13
CA PRO A 114 21.49 21.96 -7.34
C PRO A 114 22.97 21.88 -6.95
N ARG A 115 23.57 20.72 -7.19
CA ARG A 115 25.03 20.59 -7.25
C ARG A 115 25.53 21.04 -8.60
#